data_AF-A0A0G4M5X6-F1
#
_entry.id   AF-A0A0G4M5X6-F1
#
_cell.length_a   1.000
_cell.length_b   1.000
_cell.length_c   1.000
_cell.angle_alpha   90.00
_cell.angle_beta   90.00
_cell.angle_gamma   90.00
#
_symmetry.space_group_name_H-M   'P 1'
#
loop_
_entity.id
_entity.type
_entity.pdbx_description
1 polymer ?
#
loop_
_entity_poly.entity_id
_entity_poly.type
_entity_poly.pdbx_seq_one_letter_code
_entity_poly.pdbx_strand_id
1 'polypeptide(L)'
;MRYTTEASQVTAPALWQTFKKMLYATVTMLQAIVARSLLDPSLRSREVAPELATRTLRTLRDLFFIGSRDNNSSFQVYSFTYLTSLDNLVRYPKAAVAFLAGIKPTSPNAVRSHSLYHPVHRSLDLFYLNVAEHLPLNIPTEACDELIVQPATTYLTHTGPPTSLSLEIFESAHSAILSALACPHNGPMTVKVVPFYVDTLFASFPSHISTRQFRVAFKTIMQIVSPPYPISATDPYLSETLLEMVRFRALSAGVDPLPPTPDALAQAADSENQPPQPHSEQSSLVVTLIDALPFLPLPLVEEWMTVTARTMAEVADPAMRKLVRERFVEVLVSGELDVERAAIGVAWWGTKGGRELVIGRSAPPAMMSGALVEEERASKL
;
A
#
# COMPACT_ATOMS: atom_id res chain seq x y z
N MET A 1 -15.55 26.77 -19.24
CA MET A 1 -16.00 26.99 -20.63
C MET A 1 -17.27 26.17 -20.82
N ARG A 2 -18.43 26.79 -21.06
CA ARG A 2 -19.68 26.06 -21.35
C ARG A 2 -19.67 25.72 -22.83
N TYR A 3 -19.55 24.44 -23.17
CA TYR A 3 -19.66 23.96 -24.55
C TYR A 3 -21.07 24.23 -25.08
N THR A 4 -21.20 24.52 -26.37
CA THR A 4 -22.50 24.47 -27.05
C THR A 4 -23.03 23.03 -26.99
N THR A 5 -24.35 22.86 -26.93
CA THR A 5 -24.99 21.53 -26.79
C THR A 5 -24.54 20.57 -27.90
N GLU A 6 -24.41 21.06 -29.14
CA GLU A 6 -23.90 20.30 -30.28
C GLU A 6 -22.42 19.86 -30.11
N ALA A 7 -21.56 20.75 -29.63
CA ALA A 7 -20.15 20.43 -29.36
C ALA A 7 -20.01 19.37 -28.25
N SER A 8 -20.89 19.41 -27.24
CA SER A 8 -20.88 18.43 -26.15
C SER A 8 -21.40 17.05 -26.55
N GLN A 9 -22.37 16.97 -27.47
CA GLN A 9 -23.05 15.73 -27.83
C GLN A 9 -22.44 15.03 -29.05
N VAL A 10 -21.83 15.76 -29.99
CA VAL A 10 -21.33 15.20 -31.25
C VAL A 10 -19.82 15.33 -31.36
N THR A 11 -19.30 16.55 -31.27
CA THR A 11 -17.88 16.82 -31.54
C THR A 11 -16.96 16.22 -30.47
N ALA A 12 -17.31 16.38 -29.18
CA ALA A 12 -16.48 15.87 -28.08
C ALA A 12 -16.39 14.32 -28.07
N PRO A 13 -17.48 13.55 -28.23
CA PRO A 13 -17.40 12.10 -28.36
C PRO A 13 -16.60 11.64 -29.59
N ALA A 14 -16.77 12.30 -30.74
CA ALA A 14 -16.03 11.96 -31.97
C ALA A 14 -14.52 12.22 -31.84
N LEU A 15 -14.15 13.33 -31.21
CA LEU A 15 -12.74 13.65 -30.90
C LEU A 15 -12.15 12.61 -29.93
N TRP A 16 -12.91 12.24 -28.89
CA TRP A 16 -12.48 11.22 -27.93
C TRP A 16 -12.25 9.85 -28.60
N GLN A 17 -13.14 9.44 -29.49
CA GLN A 17 -12.96 8.21 -30.27
C GLN A 17 -11.71 8.26 -31.17
N THR A 18 -11.43 9.42 -31.77
CA THR A 18 -10.19 9.63 -32.54
C THR A 18 -8.96 9.49 -31.66
N PHE A 19 -8.94 10.08 -30.47
CA PHE A 19 -7.85 9.92 -29.50
C PHE A 19 -7.67 8.48 -29.05
N LYS A 20 -8.75 7.74 -28.79
CA LYS A 20 -8.66 6.30 -28.48
C LYS A 20 -8.01 5.52 -29.62
N LYS A 21 -8.42 5.75 -30.86
CA LYS A 21 -7.82 5.10 -32.04
C LYS A 21 -6.33 5.43 -32.18
N MET A 22 -5.95 6.69 -31.96
CA MET A 22 -4.54 7.10 -31.95
C MET A 22 -3.75 6.38 -30.85
N LEU A 23 -4.27 6.34 -29.62
CA LEU A 23 -3.66 5.61 -28.50
C LEU A 23 -3.43 4.13 -28.88
N TYR A 24 -4.44 3.43 -29.37
CA TYR A 24 -4.31 2.03 -29.76
C TYR A 24 -3.29 1.82 -30.88
N ALA A 25 -3.31 2.65 -31.92
CA ALA A 25 -2.36 2.55 -33.02
C ALA A 25 -0.92 2.79 -32.57
N THR A 26 -0.68 3.85 -31.79
CA THR A 26 0.66 4.16 -31.27
C THR A 26 1.16 3.09 -30.32
N VAL A 27 0.34 2.62 -29.39
CA VAL A 27 0.72 1.57 -28.43
C VAL A 27 1.01 0.25 -29.14
N THR A 28 0.24 -0.12 -30.18
CA THR A 28 0.52 -1.33 -30.99
C THR A 28 1.84 -1.22 -31.75
N MET A 29 2.16 -0.04 -32.29
CA MET A 29 3.45 0.20 -32.94
C MET A 29 4.61 0.11 -31.93
N LEU A 30 4.45 0.74 -30.76
CA LEU A 30 5.45 0.68 -29.68
C LEU A 30 5.64 -0.75 -29.18
N GLN A 31 4.57 -1.55 -29.04
CA GLN A 31 4.66 -2.96 -28.66
C GLN A 31 5.55 -3.74 -29.63
N ALA A 32 5.36 -3.58 -30.95
CA ALA A 32 6.18 -4.26 -31.94
C ALA A 32 7.66 -3.88 -31.83
N ILE A 33 7.94 -2.58 -31.62
CA ILE A 33 9.31 -2.08 -31.44
C ILE A 33 9.94 -2.64 -30.16
N VAL A 34 9.22 -2.58 -29.03
CA VAL A 34 9.69 -3.08 -27.73
C VAL A 34 9.89 -4.60 -27.76
N ALA A 35 8.94 -5.35 -28.33
CA ALA A 35 9.07 -6.79 -28.50
C ALA A 35 10.28 -7.15 -29.37
N ARG A 36 10.52 -6.41 -30.45
CA ARG A 36 11.72 -6.61 -31.28
C ARG A 36 13.00 -6.29 -30.53
N SER A 37 13.00 -5.26 -29.67
CA SER A 37 14.16 -4.87 -28.88
C SER A 37 14.63 -5.93 -27.88
N LEU A 38 13.72 -6.80 -27.43
CA LEU A 38 14.04 -7.94 -26.56
C LEU A 38 14.78 -9.06 -27.31
N LEU A 39 14.49 -9.22 -28.60
CA LEU A 39 15.00 -10.32 -29.43
C LEU A 39 16.27 -9.91 -30.20
N ASP A 40 16.38 -8.65 -30.62
CA ASP A 40 17.46 -8.17 -31.45
C ASP A 40 18.67 -7.71 -30.62
N PRO A 41 19.85 -8.35 -30.76
CA PRO A 41 21.04 -7.98 -29.99
C PRO A 41 21.49 -6.52 -30.20
N SER A 42 21.25 -5.95 -31.37
CA SER A 42 21.64 -4.57 -31.69
C SER A 42 20.83 -3.55 -30.88
N LEU A 43 19.53 -3.80 -30.75
CA LEU A 43 18.59 -2.97 -29.98
C LEU A 43 18.76 -3.17 -28.47
N ARG A 44 19.24 -4.34 -28.05
CA ARG A 44 19.56 -4.64 -26.65
C ARG A 44 20.92 -4.05 -26.18
N SER A 45 21.63 -3.34 -27.05
CA SER A 45 22.89 -2.69 -26.70
C SER A 45 22.69 -1.66 -25.57
N ARG A 46 23.73 -1.44 -24.76
CA ARG A 46 23.68 -0.53 -23.59
C ARG A 46 23.39 0.92 -23.94
N GLU A 47 23.63 1.32 -25.19
CA GLU A 47 23.40 2.67 -25.68
C GLU A 47 21.97 2.86 -26.19
N VAL A 48 21.45 1.87 -26.94
CA VAL A 48 20.16 1.98 -27.61
C VAL A 48 18.99 1.59 -26.70
N ALA A 49 19.15 0.55 -25.88
CA ALA A 49 18.10 0.05 -25.01
C ALA A 49 17.51 1.12 -24.05
N PRO A 50 18.30 1.89 -23.29
CA PRO A 50 17.75 2.91 -22.40
C PRO A 50 17.12 4.08 -23.15
N GLU A 51 17.66 4.45 -24.32
CA GLU A 51 17.10 5.52 -25.15
C GLU A 51 15.74 5.10 -25.73
N LEU A 52 15.63 3.86 -26.21
CA LEU A 52 14.38 3.30 -26.71
C LEU A 52 13.32 3.22 -25.61
N ALA A 53 13.68 2.73 -24.43
CA ALA A 53 12.80 2.67 -23.27
C ALA A 53 12.32 4.08 -22.87
N THR A 54 13.24 5.05 -22.80
CA THR A 54 12.94 6.45 -22.46
C THR A 54 11.97 7.07 -23.47
N ARG A 55 12.21 6.90 -24.77
CA ARG A 55 11.32 7.43 -25.83
C ARG A 55 9.94 6.79 -25.79
N THR A 56 9.89 5.48 -25.57
CA THR A 56 8.63 4.74 -25.44
C THR A 56 7.84 5.28 -24.26
N LEU A 57 8.46 5.39 -23.08
CA LEU A 57 7.80 5.89 -21.87
C LEU A 57 7.36 7.35 -22.00
N ARG A 58 8.15 8.23 -22.65
CA ARG A 58 7.72 9.61 -22.96
C ARG A 58 6.51 9.65 -23.88
N THR A 59 6.48 8.79 -24.90
CA THR A 59 5.33 8.70 -25.80
C THR A 59 4.08 8.22 -25.07
N LEU A 60 4.22 7.22 -24.19
CA LEU A 60 3.12 6.74 -23.35
C LEU A 60 2.63 7.80 -22.35
N ARG A 61 3.55 8.59 -21.79
CA ARG A 61 3.25 9.72 -20.89
C ARG A 61 2.36 10.75 -21.58
N ASP A 62 2.72 11.18 -22.78
CA ASP A 62 2.00 12.23 -23.50
C ASP A 62 0.58 11.78 -23.91
N LEU A 63 0.35 10.47 -24.03
CA LEU A 63 -0.95 9.86 -24.34
C LEU A 63 -1.71 9.40 -23.09
N PHE A 64 -1.12 9.51 -21.89
CA PHE A 64 -1.67 8.93 -20.66
C PHE A 64 -3.05 9.50 -20.29
N PHE A 65 -3.27 10.80 -20.55
CA PHE A 65 -4.56 11.45 -20.29
C PHE A 65 -5.74 10.82 -21.05
N ILE A 66 -5.48 10.13 -22.16
CA ILE A 66 -6.50 9.40 -22.93
C ILE A 66 -6.91 8.12 -22.19
N GLY A 67 -5.95 7.46 -21.53
CA GLY A 67 -6.14 6.22 -20.81
C GLY A 67 -6.75 6.40 -19.41
N SER A 68 -6.37 7.48 -18.71
CA SER A 68 -6.68 7.69 -17.30
C SER A 68 -8.16 7.89 -16.96
N ARG A 69 -9.04 8.12 -17.94
CA ARG A 69 -10.44 8.48 -17.69
C ARG A 69 -11.43 7.30 -17.73
N ASP A 70 -11.10 6.24 -18.46
CA ASP A 70 -12.01 5.11 -18.74
C ASP A 70 -11.35 3.74 -18.46
N ASN A 71 -10.29 3.70 -17.64
CA ASN A 71 -9.42 2.51 -17.47
C ASN A 71 -8.83 2.01 -18.83
N ASN A 72 -8.73 2.89 -19.81
CA ASN A 72 -8.32 2.57 -21.17
C ASN A 72 -6.81 2.30 -21.30
N SER A 73 -6.05 2.46 -20.22
CA SER A 73 -4.64 2.08 -20.08
C SER A 73 -4.44 0.68 -19.48
N SER A 74 -5.50 -0.10 -19.27
CA SER A 74 -5.42 -1.43 -18.66
C SER A 74 -5.38 -2.60 -19.66
N PHE A 75 -5.30 -2.33 -20.97
CA PHE A 75 -5.25 -3.41 -21.97
C PHE A 75 -3.85 -4.04 -22.05
N GLN A 76 -3.81 -5.34 -22.29
CA GLN A 76 -2.59 -6.15 -22.21
C GLN A 76 -1.42 -5.61 -23.03
N VAL A 77 -1.70 -5.05 -24.22
CA VAL A 77 -0.66 -4.50 -25.09
C VAL A 77 -0.02 -3.23 -24.49
N TYR A 78 -0.81 -2.38 -23.84
CA TYR A 78 -0.29 -1.24 -23.10
C TYR A 78 0.57 -1.71 -21.93
N SER A 79 0.05 -2.62 -21.11
CA SER A 79 0.77 -3.14 -19.93
C SER A 79 2.09 -3.79 -20.31
N PHE A 80 2.11 -4.62 -21.36
CA PHE A 80 3.35 -5.20 -21.88
C PHE A 80 4.35 -4.12 -22.29
N THR A 81 3.91 -3.14 -23.08
CA THR A 81 4.79 -2.08 -23.60
C THR A 81 5.35 -1.21 -22.47
N TYR A 82 4.49 -0.83 -21.52
CA TYR A 82 4.84 -0.01 -20.35
C TYR A 82 5.82 -0.74 -19.43
N LEU A 83 5.45 -1.93 -18.95
CA LEU A 83 6.27 -2.70 -17.99
C LEU A 83 7.59 -3.14 -18.62
N THR A 84 7.60 -3.59 -19.87
CA THR A 84 8.84 -3.97 -20.55
C THR A 84 9.78 -2.77 -20.75
N SER A 85 9.22 -1.58 -21.01
CA SER A 85 10.04 -0.37 -21.13
C SER A 85 10.61 0.04 -19.76
N LEU A 86 9.83 -0.09 -18.68
CA LEU A 86 10.31 0.12 -17.32
C LEU A 86 11.41 -0.88 -16.95
N ASP A 87 11.21 -2.18 -17.18
CA ASP A 87 12.19 -3.24 -16.88
C ASP A 87 13.52 -3.01 -17.61
N ASN A 88 13.46 -2.48 -18.84
CA ASN A 88 14.65 -2.07 -19.56
C ASN A 88 15.31 -0.84 -18.92
N LEU A 89 14.53 0.19 -18.56
CA LEU A 89 15.05 1.41 -17.97
C LEU A 89 15.69 1.19 -16.59
N VAL A 90 15.06 0.35 -15.75
CA VAL A 90 15.52 -0.01 -14.39
C VAL A 90 16.95 -0.55 -14.39
N ARG A 91 17.36 -1.24 -15.46
CA ARG A 91 18.73 -1.78 -15.62
C ARG A 91 19.80 -0.71 -15.81
N TYR A 92 19.41 0.53 -16.10
CA TYR A 92 20.30 1.64 -16.39
C TYR A 92 20.05 2.81 -15.42
N PRO A 93 20.60 2.77 -14.19
CA PRO A 93 20.35 3.76 -13.13
C PRO A 93 20.49 5.21 -13.57
N LYS A 94 21.55 5.54 -14.33
CA LYS A 94 21.80 6.91 -14.82
C LYS A 94 20.70 7.38 -15.78
N ALA A 95 20.23 6.49 -16.66
CA ALA A 95 19.15 6.82 -17.59
C ALA A 95 17.80 6.93 -16.85
N ALA A 96 17.54 6.07 -15.86
CA ALA A 96 16.35 6.14 -15.02
C ALA A 96 16.26 7.47 -14.25
N VAL A 97 17.38 7.91 -13.63
CA VAL A 97 17.47 9.21 -12.95
C VAL A 97 17.25 10.36 -13.93
N ALA A 98 17.93 10.34 -15.09
CA ALA A 98 17.76 11.39 -16.10
C ALA A 98 16.33 11.44 -16.67
N PHE A 99 15.68 10.28 -16.83
CA PHE A 99 14.30 10.19 -17.27
C PHE A 99 13.36 10.81 -16.23
N LEU A 100 13.42 10.36 -14.97
CA LEU A 100 12.61 10.89 -13.87
C LEU A 100 12.80 12.41 -13.72
N ALA A 101 14.04 12.89 -13.69
CA ALA A 101 14.34 14.32 -13.61
C ALA A 101 13.72 15.09 -14.78
N GLY A 102 13.74 14.52 -15.99
CA GLY A 102 13.16 15.14 -17.19
C GLY A 102 11.63 15.15 -17.22
N ILE A 103 10.96 14.29 -16.45
CA ILE A 103 9.49 14.26 -16.35
C ILE A 103 8.95 14.79 -15.02
N LYS A 104 9.83 15.25 -14.13
CA LYS A 104 9.51 15.79 -12.80
C LYS A 104 8.45 16.89 -12.90
N PRO A 105 7.38 16.84 -12.10
CA PRO A 105 6.39 17.91 -12.06
C PRO A 105 7.04 19.26 -11.76
N THR A 106 6.66 20.30 -12.49
CA THR A 106 7.14 21.67 -12.23
C THR A 106 6.50 22.15 -10.93
N SER A 107 7.35 22.56 -9.96
CA SER A 107 7.06 22.88 -8.56
C SER A 107 5.58 22.99 -8.12
N PRO A 108 5.17 22.25 -7.08
CA PRO A 108 3.84 22.34 -6.48
C PRO A 108 3.55 23.68 -5.78
N ASN A 109 4.52 24.59 -5.63
CA ASN A 109 4.22 25.95 -5.16
C ASN A 109 3.43 26.80 -6.18
N ALA A 110 3.35 26.35 -7.44
CA ALA A 110 2.47 26.92 -8.45
C ALA A 110 1.01 26.38 -8.38
N VAL A 111 0.71 25.46 -7.44
CA VAL A 111 -0.64 24.87 -7.21
C VAL A 111 -1.71 25.89 -6.80
N ARG A 112 -1.30 27.15 -6.51
CA ARG A 112 -2.23 28.25 -6.23
C ARG A 112 -2.76 28.98 -7.46
N SER A 113 -2.33 28.64 -8.67
CA SER A 113 -2.91 29.18 -9.91
C SER A 113 -4.00 28.26 -10.44
N HIS A 114 -5.23 28.77 -10.55
CA HIS A 114 -6.39 28.07 -11.11
C HIS A 114 -6.18 27.45 -12.50
N SER A 115 -5.10 27.79 -13.23
CA SER A 115 -4.79 27.20 -14.54
C SER A 115 -4.02 25.86 -14.47
N LEU A 116 -3.52 25.45 -13.29
CA LEU A 116 -2.79 24.19 -13.07
C LEU A 116 -3.69 23.04 -12.57
N TYR A 117 -4.97 23.30 -12.34
CA TYR A 117 -6.00 22.28 -12.11
C TYR A 117 -6.51 21.62 -13.41
N HIS A 118 -5.75 21.71 -14.50
CA HIS A 118 -6.14 21.07 -15.74
C HIS A 118 -5.96 19.53 -15.62
N PRO A 119 -6.99 18.71 -15.89
CA PRO A 119 -6.94 17.25 -15.74
C PRO A 119 -5.76 16.58 -16.46
N VAL A 120 -5.30 17.15 -17.57
CA VAL A 120 -4.14 16.63 -18.31
C VAL A 120 -2.85 16.75 -17.50
N HIS A 121 -2.59 17.87 -16.81
CA HIS A 121 -1.38 18.00 -15.99
C HIS A 121 -1.40 17.00 -14.83
N ARG A 122 -2.56 16.87 -14.17
CA ARG A 122 -2.75 15.88 -13.11
C ARG A 122 -2.56 14.43 -13.61
N SER A 123 -2.96 14.12 -14.84
CA SER A 123 -2.67 12.81 -15.43
C SER A 123 -1.17 12.59 -15.67
N LEU A 124 -0.41 13.63 -16.03
CA LEU A 124 1.05 13.54 -16.16
C LEU A 124 1.73 13.36 -14.80
N ASP A 125 1.21 14.00 -13.75
CA ASP A 125 1.67 13.81 -12.38
C ASP A 125 1.38 12.38 -11.89
N LEU A 126 0.22 11.83 -12.22
CA LEU A 126 -0.13 10.43 -11.94
C LEU A 126 0.84 9.47 -12.66
N PHE A 127 1.08 9.69 -13.95
CA PHE A 127 2.07 8.90 -14.71
C PHE A 127 3.45 8.98 -14.05
N TYR A 128 3.87 10.17 -13.63
CA TYR A 128 5.15 10.38 -12.95
C TYR A 128 5.26 9.54 -11.68
N LEU A 129 4.26 9.58 -10.79
CA LEU A 129 4.28 8.84 -9.53
C LEU A 129 4.27 7.32 -9.77
N ASN A 130 3.47 6.85 -10.73
CA ASN A 130 3.42 5.44 -11.11
C ASN A 130 4.77 4.93 -11.65
N VAL A 131 5.48 5.74 -12.44
CA VAL A 131 6.84 5.40 -12.87
C VAL A 131 7.81 5.42 -11.69
N ALA A 132 7.72 6.45 -10.85
CA ALA A 132 8.62 6.65 -9.72
C ALA A 132 8.58 5.49 -8.73
N GLU A 133 7.42 4.83 -8.55
CA GLU A 133 7.27 3.65 -7.71
C GLU A 133 8.20 2.48 -8.11
N HIS A 134 8.55 2.31 -9.38
CA HIS A 134 9.29 1.14 -9.86
C HIS A 134 10.82 1.30 -9.86
N LEU A 135 11.32 2.51 -9.65
CA LEU A 135 12.74 2.85 -9.79
C LEU A 135 13.60 2.86 -8.51
N PRO A 136 13.08 2.94 -7.26
CA PRO A 136 13.92 3.25 -6.10
C PRO A 136 15.07 2.25 -5.85
N LEU A 137 14.85 0.96 -6.13
CA LEU A 137 15.83 -0.10 -5.85
C LEU A 137 17.14 0.04 -6.66
N ASN A 138 17.09 0.72 -7.80
CA ASN A 138 18.22 0.79 -8.73
C ASN A 138 18.82 2.20 -8.85
N ILE A 139 18.27 3.20 -8.16
CA ILE A 139 18.77 4.57 -8.20
C ILE A 139 19.44 4.96 -6.87
N PRO A 140 20.37 5.93 -6.86
CA PRO A 140 21.01 6.39 -5.63
C PRO A 140 20.00 6.95 -4.60
N THR A 141 20.33 6.87 -3.32
CA THR A 141 19.48 7.36 -2.22
C THR A 141 19.18 8.86 -2.34
N GLU A 142 20.15 9.66 -2.79
CA GLU A 142 19.95 11.10 -3.01
C GLU A 142 18.90 11.36 -4.11
N ALA A 143 18.91 10.53 -5.16
CA ALA A 143 17.93 10.61 -6.23
C ALA A 143 16.55 10.11 -5.78
N CYS A 144 16.48 9.10 -4.90
CA CYS A 144 15.23 8.67 -4.28
C CYS A 144 14.59 9.82 -3.49
N ASP A 145 15.36 10.53 -2.68
CA ASP A 145 14.85 11.65 -1.89
C ASP A 145 14.35 12.79 -2.79
N GLU A 146 15.22 13.27 -3.70
CA GLU A 146 14.95 14.45 -4.51
C GLU A 146 13.87 14.24 -5.59
N LEU A 147 13.82 13.03 -6.18
CA LEU A 147 12.93 12.72 -7.29
C LEU A 147 11.69 11.92 -6.86
N ILE A 148 11.67 11.25 -5.72
CA ILE A 148 10.53 10.41 -5.34
C ILE A 148 9.88 10.92 -4.07
N VAL A 149 10.62 10.94 -2.96
CA VAL A 149 10.07 11.28 -1.65
C VAL A 149 9.57 12.72 -1.59
N GLN A 150 10.39 13.69 -2.01
CA GLN A 150 10.00 15.10 -1.96
C GLN A 150 8.79 15.41 -2.85
N PRO A 151 8.74 15.01 -4.14
CA PRO A 151 7.55 15.23 -4.97
C PRO A 151 6.31 14.52 -4.42
N ALA A 152 6.41 13.26 -4.01
CA ALA A 152 5.26 12.52 -3.48
C ALA A 152 4.70 13.15 -2.19
N THR A 153 5.57 13.64 -1.31
CA THR A 153 5.18 14.34 -0.06
C THR A 153 4.29 15.55 -0.31
N THR A 154 4.51 16.25 -1.43
CA THR A 154 3.71 17.43 -1.79
C THR A 154 2.27 17.08 -2.17
N TYR A 155 2.05 15.86 -2.66
CA TYR A 155 0.70 15.36 -2.96
C TYR A 155 0.00 14.81 -1.71
N LEU A 156 0.75 14.28 -0.74
CA LEU A 156 0.16 13.79 0.52
C LEU A 156 -0.30 14.92 1.44
N THR A 157 0.35 16.08 1.35
CA THR A 157 0.01 17.27 2.15
C THR A 157 -1.02 18.17 1.44
N HIS A 158 -1.46 17.81 0.22
CA HIS A 158 -2.37 18.64 -0.56
C HIS A 158 -3.82 18.52 -0.08
N THR A 159 -4.34 19.61 0.50
CA THR A 159 -5.74 19.73 0.92
C THR A 159 -6.59 20.35 -0.21
N GLY A 160 -6.85 19.58 -1.26
CA GLY A 160 -7.75 19.96 -2.36
C GLY A 160 -9.12 19.26 -2.27
N PRO A 161 -10.17 19.74 -2.94
CA PRO A 161 -11.43 19.02 -3.00
C PRO A 161 -11.22 17.62 -3.62
N PRO A 162 -11.77 16.55 -3.02
CA PRO A 162 -11.56 15.20 -3.48
C PRO A 162 -12.24 14.97 -4.83
N THR A 163 -11.44 14.68 -5.84
CA THR A 163 -11.84 14.17 -7.15
C THR A 163 -11.27 12.75 -7.33
N SER A 164 -11.84 11.93 -8.23
CA SER A 164 -11.31 10.58 -8.51
C SER A 164 -9.81 10.62 -8.83
N LEU A 165 -9.40 11.53 -9.72
CA LEU A 165 -8.00 11.69 -10.13
C LEU A 165 -7.09 12.15 -8.99
N SER A 166 -7.58 13.01 -8.08
CA SER A 166 -6.77 13.41 -6.93
C SER A 166 -6.59 12.29 -5.91
N LEU A 167 -7.57 11.39 -5.78
CA LEU A 167 -7.43 10.18 -4.96
C LEU A 167 -6.41 9.22 -5.58
N GLU A 168 -6.47 8.98 -6.89
CA GLU A 168 -5.48 8.15 -7.58
C GLU A 168 -4.06 8.73 -7.42
N ILE A 169 -3.88 10.04 -7.56
CA ILE A 169 -2.58 10.70 -7.35
C ILE A 169 -2.11 10.54 -5.90
N PHE A 170 -3.02 10.68 -4.93
CA PHE A 170 -2.72 10.51 -3.52
C PHE A 170 -2.26 9.07 -3.23
N GLU A 171 -2.97 8.08 -3.77
CA GLU A 171 -2.63 6.65 -3.64
C GLU A 171 -1.28 6.34 -4.30
N SER A 172 -1.05 6.80 -5.53
CA SER A 172 0.24 6.65 -6.22
C SER A 172 1.39 7.33 -5.47
N ALA A 173 1.15 8.46 -4.80
CA ALA A 173 2.15 9.10 -3.96
C ALA A 173 2.49 8.27 -2.71
N HIS A 174 1.51 7.62 -2.09
CA HIS A 174 1.76 6.65 -1.01
C HIS A 174 2.61 5.48 -1.50
N SER A 175 2.23 4.84 -2.62
CA SER A 175 2.97 3.71 -3.18
C SER A 175 4.41 4.08 -3.53
N ALA A 176 4.64 5.25 -4.14
CA ALA A 176 5.98 5.72 -4.48
C ALA A 176 6.87 5.94 -3.25
N ILE A 177 6.33 6.54 -2.18
CA ILE A 177 7.07 6.70 -0.91
C ILE A 177 7.37 5.34 -0.30
N LEU A 178 6.37 4.47 -0.15
CA LEU A 178 6.57 3.14 0.45
C LEU A 178 7.61 2.32 -0.32
N SER A 179 7.59 2.35 -1.66
CA SER A 179 8.59 1.69 -2.49
C SER A 179 10.01 2.24 -2.23
N ALA A 180 10.15 3.57 -2.09
CA ALA A 180 11.43 4.18 -1.76
C ALA A 180 11.93 3.81 -0.37
N LEU A 181 11.03 3.77 0.63
CA LEU A 181 11.36 3.39 2.01
C LEU A 181 11.72 1.90 2.12
N ALA A 182 11.13 1.04 1.29
CA ALA A 182 11.35 -0.40 1.28
C ALA A 182 12.73 -0.81 0.74
N CYS A 183 13.46 0.10 0.10
CA CYS A 183 14.76 -0.20 -0.47
C CYS A 183 15.85 -0.28 0.61
N PRO A 184 16.60 -1.39 0.74
CA PRO A 184 17.56 -1.57 1.84
C PRO A 184 18.66 -0.50 1.91
N HIS A 185 19.11 0.03 0.77
CA HIS A 185 20.14 1.08 0.72
C HIS A 185 19.63 2.45 1.19
N ASN A 186 18.32 2.65 1.31
CA ASN A 186 17.71 3.91 1.72
C ASN A 186 17.56 4.05 3.24
N GLY A 187 18.08 3.12 4.05
CA GLY A 187 17.96 3.11 5.51
C GLY A 187 18.10 4.50 6.18
N PRO A 188 19.21 5.24 5.97
CA PRO A 188 19.41 6.56 6.58
C PRO A 188 18.36 7.63 6.21
N MET A 189 17.80 7.55 4.99
CA MET A 189 16.69 8.40 4.55
C MET A 189 15.38 7.94 5.21
N THR A 190 15.14 6.63 5.22
CA THR A 190 13.94 6.02 5.80
C THR A 190 13.74 6.41 7.27
N VAL A 191 14.79 6.39 8.10
CA VAL A 191 14.71 6.79 9.52
C VAL A 191 14.16 8.22 9.67
N LYS A 192 14.53 9.13 8.76
CA LYS A 192 14.12 10.54 8.82
C LYS A 192 12.70 10.76 8.31
N VAL A 193 12.28 9.98 7.31
CA VAL A 193 11.00 10.16 6.60
C VAL A 193 9.84 9.44 7.29
N VAL A 194 10.10 8.26 7.88
CA VAL A 194 9.06 7.40 8.47
C VAL A 194 8.19 8.12 9.51
N PRO A 195 8.73 8.88 10.50
CA PRO A 195 7.88 9.57 11.47
C PRO A 195 6.90 10.55 10.84
N PHE A 196 7.36 11.32 9.84
CA PHE A 196 6.51 12.25 9.09
C PHE A 196 5.46 11.52 8.26
N TYR A 197 5.84 10.42 7.60
CA TYR A 197 4.91 9.63 6.79
C TYR A 197 3.81 8.99 7.66
N VAL A 198 4.15 8.47 8.84
CA VAL A 198 3.20 7.90 9.79
C VAL A 198 2.23 8.96 10.31
N ASP A 199 2.70 10.17 10.63
CA ASP A 199 1.81 11.28 11.03
C ASP A 199 0.86 11.66 9.88
N THR A 200 1.35 11.65 8.64
CA THR A 200 0.54 11.89 7.44
C THR A 200 -0.52 10.80 7.24
N LEU A 201 -0.19 9.53 7.50
CA LEU A 201 -1.15 8.42 7.49
C LEU A 201 -2.26 8.62 8.52
N PHE A 202 -1.90 9.01 9.76
CA PHE A 202 -2.89 9.32 10.79
C PHE A 202 -3.76 10.51 10.43
N ALA A 203 -3.21 11.57 9.82
CA ALA A 203 -3.98 12.72 9.38
C ALA A 203 -4.94 12.38 8.22
N SER A 204 -4.59 11.39 7.40
CA SER A 204 -5.36 10.97 6.23
C SER A 204 -6.44 9.93 6.57
N PHE A 205 -6.27 9.12 7.61
CA PHE A 205 -7.26 8.16 8.07
C PHE A 205 -8.23 8.83 9.06
N PRO A 206 -9.56 8.62 8.97
CA PRO A 206 -10.30 7.78 8.01
C PRO A 206 -10.87 8.53 6.79
N SER A 207 -10.49 9.79 6.58
CA SER A 207 -11.13 10.69 5.61
C SER A 207 -10.71 10.47 4.16
N HIS A 208 -9.43 10.21 3.92
CA HIS A 208 -8.82 10.09 2.60
C HIS A 208 -8.33 8.67 2.29
N ILE A 209 -8.13 7.84 3.31
CA ILE A 209 -7.73 6.43 3.16
C ILE A 209 -8.68 5.51 3.91
N SER A 210 -8.93 4.34 3.31
CA SER A 210 -9.70 3.28 3.94
C SER A 210 -8.92 2.58 5.06
N THR A 211 -9.63 1.88 5.95
CA THR A 211 -9.05 1.01 6.98
C THR A 211 -8.06 0.01 6.39
N ARG A 212 -8.37 -0.57 5.23
CA ARG A 212 -7.50 -1.53 4.55
C ARG A 212 -6.20 -0.87 4.09
N GLN A 213 -6.30 0.27 3.40
CA GLN A 213 -5.13 1.01 2.92
C GLN A 213 -4.23 1.44 4.08
N PHE A 214 -4.81 1.96 5.17
CA PHE A 214 -4.07 2.31 6.38
C PHE A 214 -3.32 1.10 6.96
N ARG A 215 -4.03 -0.03 7.16
CA ARG A 215 -3.44 -1.27 7.69
C ARG A 215 -2.29 -1.77 6.83
N VAL A 216 -2.48 -1.82 5.50
CA VAL A 216 -1.45 -2.28 4.57
C VAL A 216 -0.24 -1.35 4.61
N ALA A 217 -0.44 -0.03 4.52
CA ALA A 217 0.65 0.94 4.57
C ALA A 217 1.44 0.84 5.88
N PHE A 218 0.75 0.82 7.02
CA PHE A 218 1.40 0.70 8.33
C PHE A 218 2.12 -0.63 8.50
N LYS A 219 1.51 -1.75 8.06
CA LYS A 219 2.15 -3.07 8.05
C LYS A 219 3.44 -3.07 7.24
N THR A 220 3.44 -2.42 6.07
CA THR A 220 4.64 -2.28 5.24
C THR A 220 5.72 -1.45 5.95
N ILE A 221 5.38 -0.35 6.63
CA ILE A 221 6.36 0.40 7.44
C ILE A 221 6.92 -0.49 8.54
N MET A 222 6.07 -1.22 9.26
CA MET A 222 6.50 -2.11 10.33
C MET A 222 7.46 -3.19 9.84
N GLN A 223 7.22 -3.76 8.66
CA GLN A 223 8.16 -4.68 8.01
C GLN A 223 9.49 -4.00 7.73
N ILE A 224 9.47 -2.78 7.17
CA ILE A 224 10.68 -2.02 6.83
C ILE A 224 11.50 -1.70 8.09
N VAL A 225 10.86 -1.30 9.19
CA VAL A 225 11.57 -0.90 10.42
C VAL A 225 11.97 -2.06 11.33
N SER A 226 11.70 -3.29 10.91
CA SER A 226 11.91 -4.49 11.71
C SER A 226 12.86 -5.49 11.04
N PRO A 227 13.40 -6.48 11.76
CA PRO A 227 14.21 -7.54 11.16
C PRO A 227 13.43 -8.25 10.03
N PRO A 228 14.05 -8.54 8.87
CA PRO A 228 15.49 -8.58 8.61
C PRO A 228 16.11 -7.28 8.07
N TYR A 229 15.38 -6.16 8.03
CA TYR A 229 15.90 -4.94 7.42
C TYR A 229 17.02 -4.30 8.25
N PRO A 230 18.08 -3.73 7.62
CA PRO A 230 19.24 -3.16 8.32
C PRO A 230 18.89 -2.03 9.29
N ILE A 231 17.79 -1.31 9.04
CA ILE A 231 17.34 -0.20 9.87
C ILE A 231 17.00 -0.65 11.30
N SER A 232 16.53 -1.89 11.48
CA SER A 232 16.19 -2.44 12.80
C SER A 232 17.42 -2.59 13.71
N ALA A 233 18.62 -2.75 13.11
CA ALA A 233 19.88 -2.79 13.85
C ALA A 233 20.43 -1.38 14.14
N THR A 234 20.12 -0.40 13.30
CA THR A 234 20.59 0.98 13.45
C THR A 234 19.73 1.78 14.42
N ASP A 235 18.40 1.60 14.34
CA ASP A 235 17.39 2.31 15.11
C ASP A 235 16.37 1.33 15.71
N PRO A 236 16.75 0.50 16.70
CA PRO A 236 15.90 -0.57 17.23
C PRO A 236 14.60 -0.08 17.88
N TYR A 237 14.61 1.12 18.46
CA TYR A 237 13.46 1.71 19.16
C TYR A 237 12.39 2.28 18.22
N LEU A 238 12.67 2.38 16.91
CA LEU A 238 11.73 2.98 15.95
C LEU A 238 10.44 2.15 15.86
N SER A 239 10.55 0.83 15.74
CA SER A 239 9.40 -0.09 15.65
C SER A 239 8.46 0.03 16.86
N GLU A 240 9.02 0.10 18.06
CA GLU A 240 8.28 0.29 19.31
C GLU A 240 7.62 1.67 19.38
N THR A 241 8.35 2.72 19.00
CA THR A 241 7.82 4.09 18.98
C THR A 241 6.61 4.21 18.07
N LEU A 242 6.65 3.57 16.89
CA LEU A 242 5.52 3.55 15.95
C LEU A 242 4.30 2.83 16.53
N LEU A 243 4.50 1.73 17.26
CA LEU A 243 3.39 1.05 17.94
C LEU A 243 2.78 1.90 19.06
N GLU A 244 3.61 2.60 19.84
CA GLU A 244 3.11 3.54 20.85
C GLU A 244 2.31 4.69 20.20
N MET A 245 2.72 5.19 19.03
CA MET A 245 1.93 6.17 18.29
C MET A 245 0.55 5.63 17.90
N VAL A 246 0.46 4.41 17.36
CA VAL A 246 -0.84 3.79 17.02
C VAL A 246 -1.69 3.57 18.26
N ARG A 247 -1.09 3.06 19.34
CA ARG A 247 -1.78 2.82 20.60
C ARG A 247 -2.35 4.12 21.18
N PHE A 248 -1.53 5.17 21.27
CA PHE A 248 -1.98 6.47 21.79
C PHE A 248 -3.12 7.04 20.95
N ARG A 249 -3.03 6.93 19.61
CA ARG A 249 -4.11 7.35 18.71
C ARG A 249 -5.39 6.53 18.92
N ALA A 250 -5.29 5.21 19.09
CA ALA A 250 -6.42 4.32 19.32
C ALA A 250 -7.22 4.67 20.60
N LEU A 251 -6.56 5.18 21.64
CA LEU A 251 -7.22 5.62 22.88
C LEU A 251 -8.11 6.85 22.67
N SER A 252 -7.78 7.70 21.70
CA SER A 252 -8.50 8.95 21.39
C SER A 252 -9.36 8.88 20.12
N ALA A 253 -9.36 7.74 19.42
CA ALA A 253 -9.98 7.58 18.11
C ALA A 253 -11.51 7.51 18.17
N GLY A 254 -12.16 7.85 17.05
CA GLY A 254 -13.61 7.73 16.91
C GLY A 254 -14.12 6.31 17.15
N VAL A 255 -15.15 6.19 17.98
CA VAL A 255 -15.87 4.93 18.25
C VAL A 255 -17.03 4.71 17.26
N ASP A 256 -17.40 5.77 16.55
CA ASP A 256 -18.24 5.85 15.35
C ASP A 256 -18.05 4.65 14.37
N PRO A 257 -19.04 3.81 14.01
CA PRO A 257 -18.89 2.95 12.85
C PRO A 257 -18.57 3.79 11.60
N LEU A 258 -17.48 3.45 10.93
CA LEU A 258 -17.06 4.07 9.67
C LEU A 258 -18.01 3.66 8.55
N PRO A 259 -18.24 4.55 7.56
CA PRO A 259 -19.05 4.20 6.39
C PRO A 259 -18.40 3.04 5.61
N PRO A 260 -19.19 2.12 5.05
CA PRO A 260 -18.65 1.02 4.26
C PRO A 260 -17.92 1.57 3.04
N THR A 261 -16.64 1.21 2.91
CA THR A 261 -15.81 1.58 1.76
C THR A 261 -16.16 0.71 0.54
N PRO A 262 -15.89 1.17 -0.69
CA PRO A 262 -16.12 0.37 -1.90
C PRO A 262 -15.42 -1.00 -1.86
N ASP A 263 -14.24 -1.10 -1.23
CA ASP A 263 -13.54 -2.36 -0.96
C ASP A 263 -14.35 -3.29 -0.05
N ALA A 264 -14.95 -2.77 1.03
CA ALA A 264 -15.79 -3.54 1.94
C ALA A 264 -17.08 -4.01 1.26
N LEU A 265 -17.62 -3.21 0.34
CA LEU A 265 -18.79 -3.58 -0.47
C LEU A 265 -18.45 -4.66 -1.51
N ALA A 266 -17.27 -4.60 -2.13
CA ALA A 266 -16.81 -5.64 -3.06
C ALA A 266 -16.58 -6.98 -2.35
N GLN A 267 -15.96 -6.97 -1.16
CA GLN A 267 -15.75 -8.19 -0.36
C GLN A 267 -17.06 -8.80 0.15
N ALA A 268 -18.05 -7.96 0.49
CA ALA A 268 -19.39 -8.43 0.83
C ALA A 268 -20.15 -9.03 -0.37
N ALA A 269 -19.82 -8.61 -1.59
CA ALA A 269 -20.38 -9.21 -2.80
C ALA A 269 -19.75 -10.57 -3.15
N ASP A 270 -18.43 -10.72 -2.91
CA ASP A 270 -17.71 -12.00 -3.11
C ASP A 270 -18.05 -13.04 -2.02
N SER A 271 -18.41 -12.58 -0.83
CA SER A 271 -18.79 -13.40 0.31
C SER A 271 -20.32 -13.43 0.45
N GLU A 272 -21.00 -14.22 -0.39
CA GLU A 272 -22.47 -14.26 -0.63
C GLU A 272 -23.43 -14.29 0.59
N ASN A 273 -23.02 -14.16 1.85
CA ASN A 273 -23.92 -14.15 3.01
C ASN A 273 -23.41 -13.43 4.28
N GLN A 274 -22.49 -12.45 4.19
CA GLN A 274 -22.11 -11.66 5.37
C GLN A 274 -22.32 -10.15 5.17
N PRO A 275 -23.06 -9.47 6.08
CA PRO A 275 -23.10 -8.02 6.06
C PRO A 275 -21.69 -7.45 6.26
N PRO A 276 -21.37 -6.29 5.66
CA PRO A 276 -20.07 -5.66 5.81
C PRO A 276 -19.76 -5.50 7.30
N GLN A 277 -18.63 -6.05 7.72
CA GLN A 277 -18.23 -6.05 9.11
C GLN A 277 -18.04 -4.60 9.60
N PRO A 278 -18.69 -4.19 10.70
CA PRO A 278 -18.59 -2.83 11.18
C PRO A 278 -17.19 -2.60 11.76
N HIS A 279 -16.52 -1.57 11.28
CA HIS A 279 -15.25 -1.10 11.82
C HIS A 279 -15.40 0.36 12.25
N SER A 280 -14.75 0.72 13.34
CA SER A 280 -14.57 2.10 13.80
C SER A 280 -13.12 2.52 13.57
N GLU A 281 -12.84 3.80 13.73
CA GLU A 281 -11.45 4.29 13.70
C GLU A 281 -10.63 3.58 14.80
N GLN A 282 -11.17 3.51 16.01
CA GLN A 282 -10.54 2.83 17.14
C GLN A 282 -10.27 1.34 16.83
N SER A 283 -11.27 0.57 16.40
CA SER A 283 -11.07 -0.86 16.14
C SER A 283 -10.12 -1.10 14.97
N SER A 284 -10.11 -0.22 13.96
CA SER A 284 -9.14 -0.27 12.85
C SER A 284 -7.69 -0.10 13.32
N LEU A 285 -7.45 0.84 14.23
CA LEU A 285 -6.11 1.07 14.80
C LEU A 285 -5.67 -0.10 15.68
N VAL A 286 -6.58 -0.69 16.47
CA VAL A 286 -6.24 -1.88 17.27
C VAL A 286 -5.94 -3.09 16.39
N VAL A 287 -6.68 -3.31 15.31
CA VAL A 287 -6.33 -4.36 14.33
C VAL A 287 -4.96 -4.09 13.70
N THR A 288 -4.62 -2.82 13.47
CA THR A 288 -3.29 -2.44 12.96
C THR A 288 -2.18 -2.81 13.95
N LEU A 289 -2.39 -2.64 15.27
CA LEU A 289 -1.46 -3.14 16.29
C LEU A 289 -1.26 -4.65 16.19
N ILE A 290 -2.36 -5.40 16.00
CA ILE A 290 -2.34 -6.86 15.87
C ILE A 290 -1.54 -7.29 14.64
N ASP A 291 -1.79 -6.65 13.50
CA ASP A 291 -1.10 -6.96 12.23
C ASP A 291 0.40 -6.66 12.27
N ALA A 292 0.85 -5.82 13.22
CA ALA A 292 2.24 -5.47 13.39
C ALA A 292 3.03 -6.44 14.30
N LEU A 293 2.35 -7.22 15.14
CA LEU A 293 2.99 -8.18 16.07
C LEU A 293 3.98 -9.15 15.39
N PRO A 294 3.70 -9.70 14.19
CA PRO A 294 4.63 -10.62 13.54
C PRO A 294 5.99 -10.02 13.17
N PHE A 295 6.08 -8.69 13.07
CA PHE A 295 7.31 -8.03 12.65
C PHE A 295 8.18 -7.63 13.83
N LEU A 296 7.65 -7.58 15.05
CA LEU A 296 8.38 -7.04 16.19
C LEU A 296 9.68 -7.78 16.49
N PRO A 297 10.74 -7.09 16.96
CA PRO A 297 11.90 -7.73 17.57
C PRO A 297 11.47 -8.68 18.70
N LEU A 298 12.08 -9.86 18.79
CA LEU A 298 11.72 -10.91 19.77
C LEU A 298 11.58 -10.42 21.22
N PRO A 299 12.45 -9.53 21.74
CA PRO A 299 12.32 -9.06 23.13
C PRO A 299 11.02 -8.31 23.40
N LEU A 300 10.43 -7.70 22.38
CA LEU A 300 9.24 -6.85 22.48
C LEU A 300 7.93 -7.63 22.32
N VAL A 301 7.97 -8.83 21.72
CA VAL A 301 6.77 -9.57 21.30
C VAL A 301 5.85 -9.86 22.49
N GLU A 302 6.37 -10.41 23.58
CA GLU A 302 5.56 -10.78 24.74
C GLU A 302 4.89 -9.58 25.41
N GLU A 303 5.64 -8.48 25.57
CA GLU A 303 5.12 -7.24 26.13
C GLU A 303 4.02 -6.66 25.23
N TRP A 304 4.29 -6.55 23.94
CA TRP A 304 3.35 -5.97 22.99
C TRP A 304 2.13 -6.85 22.72
N MET A 305 2.23 -8.17 22.85
CA MET A 305 1.06 -9.05 22.90
C MET A 305 0.16 -8.71 24.09
N THR A 306 0.75 -8.44 25.25
CA THR A 306 0.02 -8.05 26.47
C THR A 306 -0.61 -6.67 26.33
N VAL A 307 0.14 -5.69 25.81
CA VAL A 307 -0.33 -4.32 25.56
C VAL A 307 -1.46 -4.31 24.53
N THR A 308 -1.32 -5.07 23.44
CA THR A 308 -2.34 -5.18 22.39
C THR A 308 -3.61 -5.84 22.92
N ALA A 309 -3.48 -6.91 23.72
CA ALA A 309 -4.64 -7.56 24.34
C ALA A 309 -5.40 -6.63 25.31
N ARG A 310 -4.68 -5.79 26.06
CA ARG A 310 -5.30 -4.76 26.92
C ARG A 310 -6.00 -3.68 26.11
N THR A 311 -5.34 -3.13 25.09
CA THR A 311 -5.91 -2.11 24.19
C THR A 311 -7.17 -2.64 23.48
N MET A 312 -7.18 -3.92 23.09
CA MET A 312 -8.37 -4.58 22.53
C MET A 312 -9.53 -4.65 23.52
N ALA A 313 -9.29 -4.83 24.82
CA ALA A 313 -10.35 -4.86 25.82
C ALA A 313 -11.05 -3.50 25.97
N GLU A 314 -10.38 -2.41 25.62
CA GLU A 314 -10.87 -1.03 25.70
C GLU A 314 -11.75 -0.62 24.50
N VAL A 315 -11.83 -1.44 23.44
CA VAL A 315 -12.69 -1.18 22.27
C VAL A 315 -14.15 -1.08 22.71
N ALA A 316 -14.79 0.08 22.49
CA ALA A 316 -16.10 0.38 23.08
C ALA A 316 -17.22 -0.60 22.66
N ASP A 317 -17.34 -0.88 21.36
CA ASP A 317 -18.38 -1.75 20.81
C ASP A 317 -18.02 -3.26 20.98
N PRO A 318 -18.84 -4.06 21.69
CA PRO A 318 -18.66 -5.50 21.82
C PRO A 318 -18.59 -6.27 20.48
N ALA A 319 -19.34 -5.85 19.46
CA ALA A 319 -19.35 -6.51 18.16
C ALA A 319 -18.01 -6.32 17.44
N MET A 320 -17.51 -5.08 17.40
CA MET A 320 -16.19 -4.77 16.85
C MET A 320 -15.08 -5.43 17.66
N ARG A 321 -15.20 -5.45 18.99
CA ARG A 321 -14.24 -6.12 19.87
C ARG A 321 -14.13 -7.62 19.58
N LYS A 322 -15.23 -8.27 19.21
CA LYS A 322 -15.22 -9.68 18.81
C LYS A 322 -14.41 -9.89 17.53
N LEU A 323 -14.57 -9.02 16.52
CA LEU A 323 -13.81 -9.09 15.27
C LEU A 323 -12.30 -8.88 15.50
N VAL A 324 -11.95 -7.89 16.33
CA VAL A 324 -10.56 -7.62 16.72
C VAL A 324 -9.95 -8.86 17.41
N ARG A 325 -10.73 -9.50 18.30
CA ARG A 325 -10.33 -10.74 18.99
C ARG A 325 -10.15 -11.91 18.02
N GLU A 326 -11.06 -12.09 17.08
CA GLU A 326 -10.97 -13.13 16.05
C GLU A 326 -9.68 -12.95 15.24
N ARG A 327 -9.35 -11.71 14.83
CA ARG A 327 -8.08 -11.41 14.15
C ARG A 327 -6.85 -11.67 15.03
N PHE A 328 -6.89 -11.35 16.32
CA PHE A 328 -5.80 -11.67 17.25
C PHE A 328 -5.53 -13.18 17.29
N VAL A 329 -6.60 -13.97 17.43
CA VAL A 329 -6.50 -15.44 17.46
C VAL A 329 -6.04 -15.99 16.12
N GLU A 330 -6.50 -15.42 15.00
CA GLU A 330 -6.05 -15.79 13.67
C GLU A 330 -4.53 -15.65 13.54
N VAL A 331 -3.95 -14.51 13.95
CA VAL A 331 -2.49 -14.30 13.89
C VAL A 331 -1.71 -15.37 14.70
N LEU A 332 -2.27 -15.86 15.81
CA LEU A 332 -1.64 -16.93 16.60
C LEU A 332 -1.69 -18.30 15.91
N VAL A 333 -2.69 -18.55 15.06
CA VAL A 333 -2.98 -19.88 14.51
C VAL A 333 -2.59 -20.01 13.04
N SER A 334 -2.64 -18.92 12.27
CA SER A 334 -2.48 -18.90 10.81
C SER A 334 -1.05 -19.14 10.32
N GLY A 335 -0.07 -19.13 11.22
CA GLY A 335 1.35 -19.21 10.87
C GLY A 335 1.95 -17.87 10.40
N GLU A 336 1.27 -16.74 10.64
CA GLU A 336 1.84 -15.41 10.40
C GLU A 336 3.04 -15.11 11.33
N LEU A 337 3.07 -15.71 12.53
CA LEU A 337 4.23 -15.68 13.41
C LEU A 337 5.26 -16.72 12.96
N ASP A 338 6.52 -16.29 12.83
CA ASP A 338 7.64 -17.21 12.63
C ASP A 338 7.85 -18.10 13.87
N VAL A 339 8.67 -19.14 13.73
CA VAL A 339 8.83 -20.19 14.74
C VAL A 339 9.17 -19.64 16.14
N GLU A 340 10.07 -18.65 16.20
CA GLU A 340 10.51 -18.07 17.46
C GLU A 340 9.43 -17.21 18.13
N ARG A 341 8.72 -16.36 17.34
CA ARG A 341 7.59 -15.57 17.86
C ARG A 341 6.41 -16.43 18.23
N ALA A 342 6.14 -17.50 17.47
CA ALA A 342 5.10 -18.46 17.77
C ALA A 342 5.37 -19.18 19.10
N ALA A 343 6.63 -19.55 19.38
CA ALA A 343 7.00 -20.15 20.67
C ALA A 343 6.75 -19.20 21.85
N ILE A 344 7.09 -17.92 21.71
CA ILE A 344 6.76 -16.88 22.69
C ILE A 344 5.24 -16.76 22.85
N GLY A 345 4.51 -16.72 21.74
CA GLY A 345 3.05 -16.59 21.75
C GLY A 345 2.35 -17.76 22.44
N VAL A 346 2.79 -19.00 22.21
CA VAL A 346 2.26 -20.19 22.89
C VAL A 346 2.55 -20.15 24.39
N ALA A 347 3.78 -19.80 24.79
CA ALA A 347 4.14 -19.67 26.19
C ALA A 347 3.31 -18.58 26.89
N TRP A 348 3.15 -17.43 26.23
CA TRP A 348 2.35 -16.31 26.71
C TRP A 348 0.87 -16.69 26.86
N TRP A 349 0.30 -17.36 25.86
CA TRP A 349 -1.09 -17.83 25.85
C TRP A 349 -1.36 -18.87 26.94
N GLY A 350 -0.46 -19.85 27.11
CA GLY A 350 -0.67 -20.99 28.01
C GLY A 350 -0.28 -20.74 29.47
N THR A 351 0.84 -20.06 29.73
CA THR A 351 1.44 -19.99 31.07
C THR A 351 1.47 -18.58 31.67
N LYS A 352 1.39 -17.53 30.84
CA LYS A 352 1.57 -16.13 31.30
C LYS A 352 0.28 -15.32 31.35
N GLY A 353 -0.88 -15.98 31.29
CA GLY A 353 -2.17 -15.33 31.44
C GLY A 353 -2.74 -14.69 30.16
N GLY A 354 -2.12 -14.92 29.00
CA GLY A 354 -2.54 -14.32 27.73
C GLY A 354 -3.94 -14.76 27.29
N ARG A 355 -4.28 -16.02 27.53
CA ARG A 355 -5.61 -16.57 27.24
C ARG A 355 -6.72 -15.82 28.01
N GLU A 356 -6.50 -15.55 29.29
CA GLU A 356 -7.46 -14.84 30.14
C GLU A 356 -7.63 -13.39 29.72
N LEU A 357 -6.56 -12.76 29.21
CA LEU A 357 -6.62 -11.40 28.68
C LEU A 357 -7.42 -11.32 27.37
N VAL A 358 -7.28 -12.31 26.49
CA VAL A 358 -7.93 -12.29 25.17
C VAL A 358 -9.36 -12.82 25.22
N ILE A 359 -9.59 -13.97 25.88
CA ILE A 359 -10.89 -14.65 25.88
C ILE A 359 -11.75 -14.22 27.08
N GLY A 360 -11.12 -13.78 28.17
CA GLY A 360 -11.77 -13.57 29.45
C GLY A 360 -11.82 -14.86 30.28
N ARG A 361 -11.90 -14.73 31.62
CA ARG A 361 -11.89 -15.84 32.58
C ARG A 361 -13.06 -16.84 32.47
N SER A 362 -14.01 -16.63 31.57
CA SER A 362 -15.27 -17.39 31.51
C SER A 362 -15.32 -18.47 30.44
N ALA A 363 -14.24 -18.70 29.67
CA ALA A 363 -14.22 -19.81 28.71
C ALA A 363 -13.78 -21.11 29.40
N PRO A 364 -14.57 -22.20 29.32
CA PRO A 364 -14.14 -23.48 29.86
C PRO A 364 -12.80 -23.90 29.21
N PRO A 365 -11.92 -24.61 29.94
CA PRO A 365 -10.72 -25.17 29.34
C PRO A 365 -11.12 -25.98 28.12
N ALA A 366 -10.56 -25.66 26.95
CA ALA A 366 -10.74 -26.47 25.76
C ALA A 366 -10.15 -27.85 26.10
N MET A 367 -11.03 -28.81 26.41
CA MET A 367 -10.64 -30.19 26.58
C MET A 367 -10.11 -30.66 25.23
N MET A 368 -8.80 -30.87 25.16
CA MET A 368 -8.15 -31.56 24.06
C MET A 368 -8.71 -32.99 24.05
N SER A 369 -9.71 -33.25 23.21
CA SER A 369 -10.15 -34.61 22.90
C SER A 369 -9.11 -35.22 21.95
N GLY A 370 -7.94 -35.54 22.51
CA GLY A 370 -6.95 -36.40 21.90
C GLY A 370 -7.46 -37.83 21.98
N ALA A 371 -7.83 -38.39 20.84
CA ALA A 371 -8.30 -39.75 20.68
C ALA A 371 -7.37 -40.78 21.34
N LEU A 372 -7.88 -41.43 22.40
CA LEU A 372 -7.61 -42.83 22.67
C LEU A 372 -8.99 -43.49 22.75
N VAL A 373 -9.32 -44.27 21.71
CA VAL A 373 -10.46 -45.18 21.75
C VAL A 373 -10.12 -46.19 22.84
N GLU A 374 -10.88 -46.20 23.94
CA GLU A 374 -10.86 -47.30 24.90
C GLU A 374 -11.32 -48.56 24.16
N GLU A 375 -10.41 -49.52 23.96
CA GLU A 375 -10.79 -50.88 23.59
C GLU A 375 -11.54 -51.49 24.78
N GLU A 376 -12.87 -51.59 24.65
CA GLU A 376 -13.69 -52.42 25.51
C GLU A 376 -13.16 -53.86 25.47
N ARG A 377 -12.53 -54.30 26.56
CA ARG A 377 -12.26 -55.71 26.81
C ARG A 377 -13.60 -56.44 26.95
N ALA A 378 -13.99 -57.15 25.89
CA ALA A 378 -15.02 -58.17 25.96
C ALA A 378 -14.59 -59.26 26.96
N SER A 379 -15.13 -59.21 28.17
CA SER A 379 -15.00 -60.28 29.16
C SER A 379 -16.03 -61.35 28.84
N LYS A 380 -15.54 -62.56 28.51
CA LYS A 380 -16.36 -63.78 28.50
C LYS A 380 -16.83 -64.08 29.92
N LEU A 381 -18.14 -64.22 30.10
CA LEU A 381 -18.79 -65.26 30.90
C LEU A 381 -20.25 -65.37 30.48
#